data_AF-N8ZS00-F1
#
_entry.id   AF-N8ZS00-F1
#
_cell.length_a   1.000
_cell.length_b   1.000
_cell.length_c   1.000
_cell.angle_alpha   90.00
_cell.angle_beta   90.00
_cell.angle_gamma   90.00
#
_symmetry.space_group_name_H-M   'P 1'
#
loop_
_entity.id
_entity.type
_entity.pdbx_description
1 polymer ?
#
loop_
_entity_poly.entity_id
_entity_poly.type
_entity_poly.pdbx_seq_one_letter_code
_entity_poly.pdbx_strand_id
1 'polypeptide(L)' 'MKKYYPELESVSKVIEILPHPQCKSIAKAIRVCNDKKTDLTTKLCTVALVFI' A
#
# COMPACT_ATOMS: atom_id res chain seq x y z
N MET A 1 -9.52 4.15 -14.73
CA MET A 1 -8.36 3.53 -15.39
C MET A 1 -7.45 2.92 -14.33
N LYS A 2 -7.23 1.60 -14.37
CA LYS A 2 -6.30 0.92 -13.45
C LYS A 2 -4.86 1.26 -13.89
N LYS A 3 -4.28 2.33 -13.33
CA LYS A 3 -2.89 2.74 -13.57
C LYS A 3 -1.97 2.05 -12.55
N TYR A 4 -0.77 1.69 -13.00
CA TYR A 4 0.30 1.16 -12.16
C TYR A 4 1.43 2.18 -12.18
N TYR A 5 2.00 2.45 -11.01
CA TYR A 5 3.04 3.44 -10.78
C TYR A 5 4.26 2.72 -10.19
N PRO A 6 5.33 2.47 -10.99
CA PRO A 6 6.53 1.80 -10.51
C PRO A 6 7.19 2.48 -9.29
N GLU A 7 7.08 3.80 -9.19
CA GLU A 7 7.66 4.60 -8.12
C GLU A 7 7.03 4.27 -6.76
N LEU A 8 5.73 3.91 -6.74
CA LEU A 8 5.05 3.48 -5.52
C LEU A 8 5.60 2.16 -4.99
N GLU A 9 6.19 1.32 -5.84
CA GLU A 9 6.86 0.09 -5.39
C GLU A 9 8.16 0.43 -4.64
N SER A 10 8.94 1.37 -5.18
CA SER A 10 10.15 1.89 -4.53
C SER A 10 9.81 2.57 -3.18
N VAL A 11 8.77 3.42 -3.16
CA VAL A 11 8.29 4.07 -1.94
C VAL A 11 7.87 3.02 -0.89
N SER A 12 7.13 1.98 -1.31
CA SER A 12 6.70 0.91 -0.40
C SER A 12 7.89 0.19 0.24
N LYS A 13 8.95 -0.10 -0.53
CA LYS A 13 10.16 -0.74 -0.01
C LYS A 13 10.89 0.13 1.02
N VAL A 14 11.02 1.43 0.75
CA VAL A 14 11.66 2.36 1.68
C VAL A 14 10.85 2.51 2.96
N ILE A 15 9.53 2.63 2.85
CA ILE A 15 8.66 2.73 4.04
C ILE A 15 8.75 1.46 4.88
N GLU A 16 8.72 0.26 4.28
CA GLU A 16 8.70 -1.02 5.00
C GLU A 16 9.91 -1.26 5.92
N ILE A 17 11.06 -0.65 5.62
CA ILE A 17 12.29 -0.78 6.43
C ILE A 17 12.40 0.26 7.56
N LEU A 18 11.49 1.23 7.63
CA LEU A 18 11.50 2.22 8.71
C LEU A 18 11.11 1.55 10.05
N PRO A 19 11.77 1.91 11.17
CA PRO A 19 11.55 1.32 12.47
C PRO A 19 10.29 1.89 13.15
N HIS A 20 9.15 1.81 12.46
CA HIS A 20 7.86 2.25 12.97
C HIS A 20 6.79 1.17 12.72
N PRO A 21 5.98 0.82 13.72
CA PRO A 21 5.06 -0.32 13.63
C PRO A 21 4.06 -0.21 12.47
N GLN A 22 3.59 1.01 12.17
CA GLN A 22 2.63 1.24 11.07
C GLN A 22 3.25 1.17 9.67
N CYS A 23 4.57 1.26 9.55
CA CYS A 23 5.22 1.33 8.24
C CYS A 23 5.00 0.07 7.39
N LYS A 24 4.93 -1.12 8.01
CA LYS A 24 4.57 -2.36 7.30
C LYS A 24 3.14 -2.30 6.74
N SER A 25 2.19 -1.79 7.52
CA SER A 25 0.79 -1.62 7.08
C SER A 25 0.67 -0.58 5.97
N ILE A 26 1.39 0.54 6.07
CA ILE A 26 1.42 1.59 5.04
C ILE A 26 2.03 1.06 3.73
N ALA A 27 3.17 0.37 3.79
CA ALA A 27 3.80 -0.23 2.62
C ALA A 27 2.87 -1.24 1.92
N LYS A 28 2.17 -2.08 2.71
CA LYS A 28 1.15 -2.99 2.18
C LYS A 28 0.00 -2.24 1.51
N ALA A 29 -0.52 -1.18 2.12
CA ALA A 29 -1.59 -0.39 1.55
C ALA A 29 -1.20 0.23 0.21
N ILE A 30 0.02 0.79 0.11
CA ILE A 30 0.53 1.36 -1.15
C ILE A 30 0.59 0.29 -2.25
N ARG A 31 1.13 -0.90 -1.97
CA ARG A 31 1.19 -2.01 -2.95
C ARG A 31 -0.19 -2.44 -3.43
N VAL A 32 -1.13 -2.63 -2.51
CA VAL A 32 -2.51 -3.03 -2.82
C VAL A 32 -3.24 -1.95 -3.62
N CYS A 33 -3.05 -0.67 -3.28
CA CYS A 33 -3.61 0.44 -4.04
C CYS A 33 -2.99 0.56 -5.44
N ASN A 34 -1.71 0.22 -5.60
CA ASN A 34 -1.00 0.27 -6.87
C ASN A 34 -1.30 -0.94 -7.79
N ASP A 35 -1.79 -2.05 -7.22
CA ASP A 35 -2.17 -3.21 -8.02
C ASP A 35 -3.39 -2.90 -8.91
N LYS A 36 -3.24 -3.23 -10.19
CA LYS A 36 -4.29 -3.12 -11.20
C LYS A 36 -5.37 -4.19 -11.02
N LYS A 37 -5.06 -5.35 -10.44
CA LYS A 37 -6.02 -6.46 -10.35
C LYS A 37 -6.97 -6.29 -9.17
N THR A 38 -6.48 -5.76 -8.05
CA THR A 38 -7.25 -5.49 -6.85
C THR A 38 -8.46 -4.56 -7.09
N ASP A 39 -9.61 -4.92 -6.53
CA ASP A 39 -10.86 -4.14 -6.55
C ASP A 39 -10.88 -3.00 -5.51
N LEU A 40 -11.86 -2.11 -5.60
CA LEU A 40 -11.92 -0.91 -4.75
C LEU A 40 -12.16 -1.26 -3.26
N THR A 41 -12.97 -2.27 -2.98
CA THR A 41 -13.31 -2.67 -1.61
C THR A 41 -12.08 -3.20 -0.90
N THR A 42 -11.29 -4.06 -1.56
CA THR A 42 -10.03 -4.56 -1.00
C THR A 42 -9.02 -3.44 -0.74
N LYS A 43 -8.96 -2.43 -1.61
CA LYS A 43 -8.13 -1.24 -1.41
C LYS A 43 -8.57 -0.46 -0.17
N LEU A 44 -9.87 -0.18 -0.04
CA LEU A 44 -10.45 0.51 1.11
C LEU A 44 -10.19 -0.22 2.43
N CYS A 45 -10.45 -1.53 2.49
CA CYS A 45 -10.17 -2.34 3.67
C CYS A 45 -8.70 -2.31 4.06
N THR A 46 -7.79 -2.40 3.08
CA THR A 46 -6.34 -2.36 3.37
C THR A 46 -5.89 -1.00 3.90
N VAL A 47 -6.45 0.10 3.41
CA VAL A 47 -6.18 1.45 3.94
C VAL A 47 -6.76 1.61 5.34
N ALA A 48 -7.97 1.11 5.60
CA ALA A 48 -8.60 1.18 6.92
C ALA A 48 -7.75 0.46 8.00
N LEU A 49 -7.14 -0.67 7.66
CA LEU A 49 -6.24 -1.42 8.54
C LEU A 49 -4.94 -0.69 8.92
N VAL A 50 -4.63 0.45 8.29
CA VAL A 50 -3.48 1.28 8.71
C VAL A 50 -3.79 2.06 10.00
N PHE A 51 -5.06 2.34 10.27
CA PHE A 51 -5.51 3.17 11.40
C PHE A 51 -5.88 2.38 12.67
N ILE A 52 -5.81 1.05 12.60
CA ILE A 52 -6.12 0.12 13.69
C ILE A 52 -4.80 -0.52 14.14
#